data_AF-A0A0U9HR07-F1
#
_entry.id   AF-A0A0U9HR07-F1
#
_cell.length_a   1.000
_cell.length_b   1.000
_cell.length_c   1.000
_cell.angle_alpha   90.00
_cell.angle_beta   90.00
_cell.angle_gamma   90.00
#
_symmetry.space_group_name_H-M   'P 1'
#
loop_
_entity.id
_entity.type
_entity.pdbx_description
1 polymer ?
#
loop_
_entity_poly.entity_id
_entity_poly.type
_entity_poly.pdbx_seq_one_letter_code
_entity_poly.pdbx_strand_id
1 'polypeptide(L)' 'MVQKKKLYAKFGVKEYWIVAPEDKLIEVYVLREPGQYELRRTYYEEDVIESEIIKGLKFPLKDIFN' A
#
# COMPACT_ATOMS: atom_id res chain seq x y z
N MET A 1 10.02 -2.63 -10.02
CA MET A 1 8.75 -2.67 -9.27
C MET A 1 7.74 -3.70 -9.82
N VAL A 2 7.56 -3.81 -11.15
CA VAL A 2 6.55 -4.69 -11.78
C VAL A 2 6.71 -6.18 -11.42
N GLN A 3 7.94 -6.70 -11.32
CA GLN A 3 8.16 -8.13 -11.06
C GLN A 3 7.69 -8.57 -9.66
N LYS A 4 8.06 -7.82 -8.60
CA LYS A 4 7.63 -8.12 -7.23
C LYS A 4 6.12 -7.96 -7.05
N LYS A 5 5.52 -6.92 -7.63
CA LYS A 5 4.07 -6.71 -7.61
C LYS A 5 3.31 -7.92 -8.18
N LYS A 6 3.73 -8.44 -9.34
CA LYS A 6 3.12 -9.65 -9.93
C LYS A 6 3.37 -10.91 -9.08
N LEU A 7 4.57 -11.05 -8.54
CA LEU A 7 4.94 -12.19 -7.69
C LEU A 7 4.09 -12.25 -6.41
N TYR A 8 3.98 -11.14 -5.69
CA TYR A 8 3.21 -11.06 -4.46
C TYR A 8 1.71 -11.26 -4.70
N ALA A 9 1.17 -10.75 -5.81
CA ALA A 9 -0.20 -11.02 -6.20
C ALA A 9 -0.43 -12.52 -6.46
N LYS A 10 0.49 -13.17 -7.19
CA LYS A 10 0.44 -14.61 -7.47
C LYS A 10 0.46 -15.46 -6.19
N PHE A 11 1.22 -15.04 -5.19
CA PHE A 11 1.34 -15.76 -3.91
C PHE A 11 0.33 -15.31 -2.85
N GLY A 12 -0.66 -14.49 -3.19
CA GLY A 12 -1.80 -14.21 -2.31
C GLY A 12 -1.56 -13.16 -1.23
N VAL A 13 -0.53 -12.31 -1.36
CA VAL A 13 -0.29 -11.22 -0.41
C VAL A 13 -1.46 -10.23 -0.51
N LYS A 14 -2.24 -10.10 0.57
CA LYS A 14 -3.54 -9.42 0.55
C LYS A 14 -3.44 -7.90 0.35
N GLU A 15 -2.38 -7.29 0.87
CA GLU A 15 -2.14 -5.85 0.82
C GLU A 15 -0.67 -5.58 0.51
N TYR A 16 -0.39 -4.64 -0.39
CA TYR A 16 0.96 -4.32 -0.85
C TYR A 16 1.18 -2.81 -0.93
N TRP A 17 2.15 -2.30 -0.18
CA TRP A 17 2.36 -0.86 0.00
C TRP A 17 3.62 -0.35 -0.74
N ILE A 18 3.34 0.57 -1.64
CA ILE A 18 4.11 1.50 -2.48
C ILE A 18 4.76 2.72 -1.83
N VAL A 19 5.84 2.65 -1.04
CA VAL A 19 6.44 3.90 -0.50
C VAL A 19 7.29 4.60 -1.57
N ALA A 20 6.96 5.86 -1.87
CA ALA A 20 7.74 6.76 -2.71
C ALA A 20 8.20 7.98 -1.88
N PRO A 21 9.40 7.93 -1.28
CA PRO A 21 9.86 8.98 -0.36
C PRO A 21 10.06 10.34 -1.02
N GLU A 22 10.58 10.39 -2.24
CA GLU A 22 10.82 11.64 -2.99
C GLU A 22 9.51 12.42 -3.24
N ASP A 23 8.43 11.69 -3.51
CA ASP A 23 7.08 12.24 -3.75
C ASP A 23 6.25 12.32 -2.45
N LYS A 24 6.82 11.89 -1.32
CA LYS A 24 6.16 11.76 -0.01
C LYS A 24 4.76 11.15 -0.08
N LEU A 25 4.65 10.02 -0.78
CA LEU A 25 3.39 9.31 -0.93
C LEU A 25 3.54 7.80 -0.71
N ILE A 26 2.42 7.17 -0.38
CA ILE A 26 2.27 5.72 -0.35
C ILE A 26 1.10 5.28 -1.23
N GLU A 27 1.36 4.39 -2.18
CA GLU A 27 0.30 3.68 -2.91
C GLU A 27 -0.07 2.38 -2.20
N VAL A 28 -1.33 2.20 -1.84
CA VAL A 28 -1.84 0.97 -1.25
C VAL A 28 -2.57 0.15 -2.30
N TYR A 29 -2.09 -1.07 -2.52
CA TYR A 29 -2.71 -2.04 -3.40
C TYR A 29 -3.37 -3.16 -2.60
N VAL A 30 -4.56 -3.59 -3.03
CA VAL A 30 -5.31 -4.71 -2.41
C VAL A 30 -5.53 -5.82 -3.44
N LEU A 31 -5.36 -7.06 -3.00
CA LEU A 31 -5.64 -8.25 -3.79
C LEU A 31 -7.13 -8.62 -3.62
N ARG A 32 -7.98 -8.17 -4.54
CA ARG A 32 -9.40 -8.55 -4.57
C ARG A 32 -9.62 -9.87 -5.27
N GLU A 33 -8.89 -10.08 -6.37
CA GLU A 33 -8.90 -11.31 -7.15
C GLU A 33 -7.51 -11.97 -7.16
N PRO A 34 -7.42 -13.31 -7.26
CA PRO A 34 -6.14 -13.99 -7.32
C PRO A 34 -5.24 -13.46 -8.45
N GLY A 35 -4.00 -13.10 -8.13
CA GLY A 35 -3.01 -12.70 -9.11
C GLY A 35 -3.10 -11.25 -9.61
N GLN A 36 -4.12 -10.47 -9.22
CA GLN A 36 -4.28 -9.08 -9.67
C GLN A 36 -4.50 -8.08 -8.53
N TYR A 37 -3.55 -7.16 -8.39
CA TYR A 37 -3.69 -6.03 -7.48
C TYR A 37 -4.49 -4.89 -8.11
N GLU A 38 -5.37 -4.32 -7.30
CA GLU A 38 -6.03 -3.05 -7.57
C GLU A 38 -5.39 -1.94 -6.73
N LEU A 39 -5.17 -0.77 -7.33
CA LEU A 39 -4.79 0.42 -6.56
C LEU A 39 -6.01 0.85 -5.75
N ARG A 40 -5.92 0.74 -4.43
CA ARG A 40 -7.02 1.09 -3.53
C ARG A 40 -7.04 2.57 -3.21
N ARG A 41 -5.87 3.14 -2.91
CA ARG A 41 -5.69 4.55 -2.56
C ARG A 41 -4.22 4.93 -2.63
N THR A 42 -3.98 6.18 -3.01
CA THR A 42 -2.70 6.86 -2.79
C THR A 42 -2.88 7.80 -1.61
N TYR A 43 -1.96 7.74 -0.65
CA TYR A 43 -1.89 8.58 0.53
C TYR A 43 -0.71 9.53 0.40
N TYR A 44 -0.91 10.79 0.75
CA TYR A 44 0.12 11.84 0.75
C TYR A 44 0.54 12.18 2.19
N GLU A 45 1.66 12.88 2.37
CA GLU A 45 2.27 13.23 3.66
C GLU A 45 1.27 13.61 4.78
N GLU A 46 0.25 14.42 4.46
CA GLU A 46 -0.74 14.92 5.42
C GLU A 46 -1.88 13.93 5.73
N ASP A 47 -1.98 12.81 5.02
CA ASP A 47 -3.01 11.81 5.24
C ASP A 47 -2.73 10.94 6.48
N VAL A 48 -3.80 10.35 7.00
CA VAL A 48 -3.72 9.22 7.92
C VAL A 48 -3.97 7.93 7.13
N ILE A 49 -2.94 7.08 7.04
CA ILE A 49 -3.05 5.79 6.36
C ILE A 49 -3.71 4.77 7.28
N GLU A 50 -4.57 3.93 6.71
CA GLU A 50 -5.29 2.87 7.42
C GLU A 50 -5.28 1.60 6.56
N SER A 51 -4.93 0.47 7.17
CA SER A 51 -4.97 -0.84 6.52
C SER A 51 -6.38 -1.42 6.49
N GLU A 52 -6.78 -1.95 5.34
CA GLU A 52 -8.07 -2.67 5.24
C GLU A 52 -7.97 -4.09 5.82
N ILE A 53 -6.78 -4.70 5.74
CA ILE A 53 -6.54 -6.11 6.11
C ILE A 53 -6.14 -6.23 7.58
N ILE A 54 -5.26 -5.37 8.07
CA ILE A 54 -4.78 -5.34 9.46
C ILE A 54 -5.66 -4.38 10.25
N LYS A 55 -6.71 -4.91 10.86
CA LYS A 55 -7.66 -4.10 11.65
C LYS A 55 -6.95 -3.36 12.77
N GLY A 56 -7.21 -2.05 12.85
CA GLY A 56 -6.62 -1.16 13.85
C GLY A 56 -5.25 -0.58 13.48
N LEU A 57 -4.62 -1.03 12.38
CA LEU A 57 -3.40 -0.38 11.90
C LEU A 57 -3.75 0.93 11.20
N LYS A 58 -3.46 2.04 11.88
CA LYS A 58 -3.71 3.39 11.43
C LYS A 58 -2.67 4.34 11.98
N PHE A 59 -2.09 5.20 11.15
CA PHE A 59 -1.09 6.16 11.60
C PHE A 59 -0.98 7.38 10.65
N PRO A 60 -0.57 8.56 11.16
CA PRO A 60 -0.27 9.72 10.33
C PRO A 60 0.92 9.44 9.40
N LEU A 61 0.80 9.78 8.11
CA LEU A 61 1.86 9.44 7.16
C LEU A 61 3.11 10.32 7.31
N LYS A 62 2.96 11.55 7.79
CA LYS A 62 4.07 12.45 8.18
C LYS A 62 5.10 11.79 9.11
N ASP A 63 4.69 10.84 9.95
CA ASP A 63 5.60 10.17 10.90
C ASP A 63 6.58 9.20 10.21
N ILE A 64 6.35 8.88 8.93
CA ILE A 64 7.21 8.01 8.11
C ILE A 64 8.26 8.80 7.33
N PHE A 65 7.98 10.07 6.98
CA PHE A 65 8.83 10.90 6.13
C PHE A 65 9.67 11.94 6.90
N ASN A 66 9.48 12.04 8.21
CA ASN A 66 10.25 12.92 9.11
C ASN A 66 11.69 12.46 9.34
#